data_AF-D4XWP7-F1
#
_entry.id   AF-D4XWP7-F1
#
_cell.length_a   1.000
_cell.length_b   1.000
_cell.length_c   1.000
_cell.angle_alpha   90.00
_cell.angle_beta   90.00
_cell.angle_gamma   90.00
#
_symmetry.space_group_name_H-M   'P 1'
#
loop_
_entity.id
_entity.type
_entity.pdbx_description
1 polymer ?
#
loop_
_entity_poly.entity_id
_entity_poly.type
_entity_poly.pdbx_seq_one_letter_code
_entity_poly.pdbx_strand_id
1 'polypeptide(L)'
;MENTVLNMPLSQFIMIVIWSSIILVTIVVEIVVSGFYSLIIGLSAIPSLIIASLTRNSGLQITLEVLIFALIAALLNFLFFYYGKKYAIRKKEYPIISLVGMQGILNQKFDKPANNQVIGMLSVEGKLYRAKSIQEDLDFHEGQKVLIVDIEGNILIIDKLKNINHKEIE
;
A
#
# COMPACT_ATOMS: atom_id res chain seq x y z
N MET A 1 17.31 18.40 50.51
CA MET A 1 17.09 16.93 50.40
C MET A 1 16.98 16.63 48.92
N GLU A 2 17.83 15.76 48.39
CA GLU A 2 17.72 15.34 47.00
C GLU A 2 16.45 14.47 46.91
N ASN A 3 15.42 14.92 46.18
CA ASN A 3 14.20 14.14 46.03
C ASN A 3 14.52 12.92 45.17
N THR A 4 14.65 11.77 45.82
CA THR A 4 14.93 10.49 45.17
C THR A 4 13.73 9.58 45.30
N VAL A 5 13.46 8.81 44.25
CA VAL A 5 12.42 7.79 44.19
C VAL A 5 13.13 6.52 43.75
N LEU A 6 12.99 5.39 44.47
CA LEU A 6 13.65 4.12 44.11
C LEU A 6 15.18 4.26 43.87
N ASN A 7 15.88 5.06 44.69
CA ASN A 7 17.31 5.36 44.56
C ASN A 7 17.76 6.06 43.26
N MET A 8 16.82 6.59 42.47
CA MET A 8 17.10 7.45 41.32
C MET A 8 16.66 8.89 41.58
N PRO A 9 17.30 9.90 40.99
CA PRO A 9 16.83 11.28 41.03
C PRO A 9 15.40 11.39 40.49
N LEU A 10 14.59 12.26 41.10
CA LEU A 10 13.20 12.49 40.66
C LEU A 10 13.11 12.88 39.17
N SER A 11 14.07 13.67 38.67
CA SER A 11 14.15 14.05 37.24
C SER A 11 14.33 12.83 36.33
N GLN A 12 15.14 11.86 36.74
CA GLN A 12 15.37 10.63 36.00
C GLN A 12 14.09 9.78 35.97
N PHE A 13 13.45 9.60 37.13
CA PHE A 13 12.20 8.88 37.24
C PHE A 13 11.09 9.49 36.35
N ILE A 14 10.95 10.81 36.38
CA ILE A 14 9.98 11.53 35.54
C ILE A 14 10.24 11.28 34.05
N MET A 15 11.50 11.34 33.59
CA MET A 15 11.82 11.10 32.18
C MET A 15 11.54 9.66 31.76
N ILE A 16 11.87 8.68 32.59
CA ILE A 16 11.54 7.27 32.34
C ILE A 16 10.02 7.10 32.17
N VAL A 17 9.22 7.73 33.04
CA VAL A 17 7.75 7.70 32.95
C VAL A 17 7.27 8.37 31.67
N ILE A 18 7.81 9.53 31.30
CA ILE A 18 7.44 10.25 30.07
C ILE A 18 7.72 9.40 28.84
N TRP A 19 8.95 8.90 28.68
CA TRP A 19 9.32 8.10 27.51
C TRP A 19 8.54 6.79 27.44
N SER A 20 8.33 6.12 28.57
CA SER A 20 7.50 4.92 28.65
C SER A 20 6.05 5.21 28.27
N SER A 21 5.50 6.35 28.71
CA SER A 21 4.14 6.78 28.38
C SER A 21 3.99 7.08 26.89
N ILE A 22 4.98 7.74 26.27
CA ILE A 22 4.97 8.00 24.83
C ILE A 22 4.93 6.68 24.05
N ILE A 23 5.76 5.70 24.42
CA ILE A 23 5.77 4.37 23.78
C ILE A 23 4.41 3.68 23.95
N LEU A 24 3.85 3.68 25.17
CA LEU A 24 2.57 3.03 25.44
C LEU A 24 1.43 3.69 24.65
N VAL A 25 1.34 5.03 24.71
CA VAL A 25 0.29 5.79 24.02
C VAL A 25 0.38 5.60 22.51
N THR A 26 1.58 5.63 21.93
CA THR A 26 1.76 5.44 20.49
C THR A 26 1.36 4.03 20.03
N ILE A 27 1.62 2.99 20.83
CA ILE A 27 1.13 1.64 20.56
C ILE A 27 -0.40 1.59 20.59
N VAL A 28 -1.04 2.18 21.61
CA VAL A 28 -2.51 2.23 21.72
C VAL A 28 -3.12 2.98 20.53
N VAL A 29 -2.54 4.13 20.16
CA VAL A 29 -2.99 4.92 19.00
C VAL A 29 -2.84 4.11 17.71
N GLU A 30 -1.75 3.38 17.52
CA GLU A 30 -1.57 2.53 16.33
C GLU A 30 -2.64 1.45 16.21
N ILE A 31 -3.01 0.80 17.33
CA ILE A 31 -4.04 -0.25 17.31
C ILE A 31 -5.38 0.32 16.81
N VAL A 32 -5.68 1.57 17.14
CA VAL A 32 -6.89 2.27 16.68
C VAL A 32 -6.72 2.81 15.25
N VAL A 33 -5.52 3.29 14.91
CA VAL A 33 -5.20 3.95 13.64
C VAL A 33 -4.28 3.06 12.83
N SER A 34 -4.85 2.31 11.88
CA SER A 34 -4.07 1.53 10.91
C SER A 34 -3.28 2.47 9.99
N GLY A 35 -2.01 2.75 10.31
CA GLY A 35 -1.20 3.70 9.54
C GLY A 35 0.32 3.54 9.64
N PHE A 36 0.83 2.69 10.53
CA PHE A 36 2.24 2.45 10.85
C PHE A 36 3.03 3.66 11.38
N TYR A 37 2.50 4.88 11.24
CA TYR A 37 3.14 6.14 11.64
C TYR A 37 3.34 6.26 13.14
N SER A 38 2.38 5.82 13.96
CA SER A 38 2.46 5.96 15.41
C SER A 38 3.56 5.06 15.98
N LEU A 39 3.74 3.87 15.40
CA LEU A 39 4.85 2.97 15.77
C LEU A 39 6.22 3.59 15.52
N ILE A 40 6.40 4.34 14.43
CA ILE A 40 7.69 4.98 14.15
C ILE A 40 8.05 5.98 15.26
N ILE A 41 7.07 6.76 15.71
CA ILE A 41 7.26 7.70 16.82
C ILE A 41 7.57 6.94 18.12
N GLY A 42 6.82 5.87 18.41
CA GLY A 42 7.08 5.01 19.56
C GLY A 42 8.49 4.39 19.54
N LEU A 43 8.93 3.85 18.40
CA LEU A 43 10.27 3.30 18.24
C LEU A 43 11.36 4.35 18.48
N SER A 44 11.14 5.59 18.03
CA SER A 44 12.12 6.66 18.22
C SER A 44 12.31 7.08 19.69
N ALA A 45 11.34 6.79 20.56
CA ALA A 45 11.43 7.05 22.00
C ALA A 45 12.23 5.99 22.77
N ILE A 46 12.45 4.79 22.21
CA ILE A 46 13.15 3.69 22.90
C ILE A 46 14.60 4.07 23.27
N PRO A 47 15.44 4.65 22.38
CA PRO A 47 16.80 5.03 22.73
C PRO A 47 16.85 6.10 23.82
N SER A 48 15.91 7.05 23.81
CA SER A 48 15.80 8.07 24.86
C SER A 48 15.39 7.48 26.21
N LEU A 49 14.48 6.49 26.21
CA LEU A 49 14.15 5.71 27.42
C LEU A 49 15.38 4.95 27.97
N ILE A 50 16.18 4.33 27.09
CA ILE A 50 17.38 3.61 27.49
C ILE A 50 18.39 4.56 28.14
N ILE A 51 18.61 5.74 27.55
CA ILE A 51 19.51 6.77 28.10
C ILE A 51 19.02 7.24 29.47
N ALA A 52 17.72 7.57 29.58
CA ALA A 52 17.11 7.98 30.84
C ALA A 52 17.21 6.88 31.93
N SER A 53 17.23 5.60 31.54
CA SER A 53 17.33 4.48 32.48
C SER A 53 18.76 4.22 32.97
N LEU A 54 19.76 4.47 32.12
CA LEU A 54 21.16 4.12 32.40
C LEU A 54 22.01 5.29 32.91
N THR A 55 21.56 6.53 32.71
CA THR A 55 22.34 7.73 33.06
C THR A 55 21.66 8.57 34.13
N ARG A 56 22.47 9.16 35.03
CA ARG A 56 21.96 9.99 36.12
C ARG A 56 21.63 11.38 35.61
N ASN A 57 20.34 11.65 35.40
CA ASN A 57 19.86 12.86 34.72
C ASN A 57 20.42 14.16 35.29
N SER A 58 21.33 14.75 34.51
CA SER A 58 21.68 16.16 34.54
C SER A 58 20.90 16.91 33.46
N GLY A 59 20.77 18.24 33.55
CA GLY A 59 20.07 19.04 32.53
C GLY A 59 20.61 18.82 31.11
N LEU A 60 21.91 18.53 30.99
CA LEU A 60 22.56 18.20 29.72
C LEU A 60 22.10 16.85 29.17
N GLN A 61 21.90 15.84 30.01
CA GLN A 61 21.40 14.53 29.58
C GLN A 61 19.96 14.57 29.09
N ILE A 62 19.09 15.34 29.76
CA ILE A 62 17.71 15.54 29.30
C ILE A 62 17.69 16.16 27.90
N THR A 63 18.57 17.12 27.65
CA THR A 63 18.72 17.73 26.31
C THR A 63 19.16 16.68 25.28
N LEU A 64 20.10 15.81 25.63
CA LEU A 64 20.54 14.71 24.76
C LEU A 64 19.42 13.71 24.47
N GLU A 65 18.62 13.32 25.46
CA GLU A 65 17.48 12.42 25.27
C GLU A 65 16.50 12.97 24.22
N VAL A 66 16.16 14.25 24.32
CA VAL A 66 15.22 14.92 23.39
C VAL A 66 15.83 15.07 21.99
N LEU A 67 17.11 15.43 21.89
CA LEU A 67 17.80 15.54 20.61
C LEU A 67 17.90 14.19 19.89
N ILE A 68 18.21 13.12 20.63
CA ILE A 68 18.30 11.77 20.09
C ILE A 68 16.93 11.30 19.62
N PHE A 69 15.88 11.53 20.40
CA PHE A 69 14.51 11.25 19.99
C PHE A 69 14.18 11.96 18.67
N ALA A 70 14.40 13.27 18.59
CA ALA A 70 14.09 14.06 17.40
C ALA A 70 14.87 13.59 16.17
N LEU A 71 16.16 13.28 16.32
CA LEU A 71 17.02 12.82 15.24
C LEU A 71 16.59 11.44 14.72
N ILE A 72 16.29 10.51 15.62
CA ILE A 72 15.85 9.16 15.27
C ILE A 72 14.45 9.19 14.67
N ALA A 73 13.54 10.01 15.22
CA ALA A 73 12.21 10.21 14.65
C ALA A 73 12.28 10.76 13.23
N ALA A 74 13.10 11.78 12.99
CA ALA A 74 13.30 12.38 11.68
C ALA A 74 13.91 11.37 10.69
N LEU A 75 14.93 10.62 11.11
CA LEU A 75 15.58 9.61 10.29
C LEU A 75 14.63 8.48 9.89
N LEU A 76 13.91 7.89 10.86
CA LEU A 76 12.96 6.81 10.61
C LEU A 76 11.80 7.27 9.74
N ASN A 77 11.25 8.47 9.96
CA ASN A 77 10.20 9.02 9.12
C ASN A 77 10.71 9.26 7.70
N PHE A 78 11.88 9.87 7.54
CA PHE A 78 12.49 10.07 6.22
C PHE A 78 12.67 8.73 5.49
N LEU A 79 13.17 7.71 6.19
CA LEU A 79 13.33 6.37 5.63
C LEU A 79 11.98 5.77 5.23
N PHE A 80 10.97 5.87 6.09
CA PHE A 80 9.64 5.34 5.83
C PHE A 80 9.00 5.98 4.59
N PHE A 81 9.05 7.31 4.46
CA PHE A 81 8.48 7.99 3.29
C PHE A 81 9.30 7.75 2.02
N TYR A 82 10.63 7.82 2.12
CA TYR A 82 11.51 7.67 0.96
C TYR A 82 11.48 6.24 0.40
N TYR A 83 11.56 5.23 1.26
CA TYR A 83 11.52 3.83 0.83
C TYR A 83 10.09 3.32 0.64
N GLY A 84 9.12 3.74 1.46
CA GLY A 84 7.72 3.34 1.35
C GLY A 84 7.11 3.67 -0.02
N LYS A 85 7.49 4.83 -0.61
CA LYS A 85 7.09 5.19 -1.98
C LYS A 85 7.57 4.18 -3.03
N LYS A 86 8.75 3.57 -2.84
CA LYS A 86 9.29 2.54 -3.76
C LYS A 86 8.58 1.19 -3.63
N TYR A 87 8.01 0.87 -2.47
CA TYR A 87 7.25 -0.36 -2.25
C TYR A 87 5.78 -0.25 -2.67
N ALA A 88 5.15 0.92 -2.47
CA ALA A 88 3.76 1.17 -2.89
C ALA A 88 3.57 1.10 -4.42
N ILE A 89 4.62 1.39 -5.20
CA ILE A 89 4.58 1.36 -6.68
C ILE A 89 4.71 -0.08 -7.23
N ARG A 90 4.98 -1.10 -6.40
CA ARG A 90 5.04 -2.51 -6.84
C ARG A 90 3.74 -3.27 -6.62
N LYS A 91 2.58 -2.66 -6.90
CA LYS A 91 1.46 -3.50 -7.35
C LYS A 91 1.90 -4.05 -8.70
N LYS A 92 2.22 -5.34 -8.71
CA LYS A 92 2.50 -6.14 -9.90
C LYS A 92 1.20 -6.24 -10.70
N GLU A 93 0.80 -5.11 -11.29
CA GLU A 93 -0.06 -5.14 -12.46
C GLU A 93 0.78 -5.89 -13.49
N TYR A 94 0.35 -7.11 -13.83
CA TYR A 94 0.71 -7.66 -15.12
C TYR A 94 0.47 -6.52 -16.11
N PRO A 95 1.47 -6.10 -16.91
CA PRO A 95 1.24 -5.07 -17.91
C PRO A 95 -0.03 -5.49 -18.63
N ILE A 96 -1.06 -4.65 -18.67
CA ILE A 96 -2.34 -5.03 -19.30
C ILE A 96 -2.04 -5.59 -20.71
N ILE A 97 -0.96 -5.10 -21.35
CA ILE A 97 -0.31 -5.58 -22.57
C ILE A 97 -0.12 -7.11 -22.63
N SER A 98 0.23 -7.76 -21.52
CA SER A 98 0.37 -9.22 -21.45
C SER A 98 -0.95 -9.99 -21.59
N LEU A 99 -2.10 -9.31 -21.50
CA LEU A 99 -3.42 -9.90 -21.73
C LEU A 99 -3.78 -9.99 -23.22
N VAL A 100 -3.02 -9.35 -24.12
CA VAL A 100 -3.22 -9.49 -25.57
C VAL A 100 -2.97 -10.93 -25.99
N GLY A 101 -3.91 -11.52 -26.74
CA GLY A 101 -3.89 -12.93 -27.15
C GLY A 101 -4.50 -13.88 -26.12
N MET A 102 -4.85 -13.42 -24.92
CA MET A 102 -5.58 -14.23 -23.94
C MET A 102 -7.08 -14.25 -24.22
N GLN A 103 -7.74 -15.29 -23.71
CA GLN A 103 -9.20 -15.42 -23.74
C GLN A 103 -9.79 -14.89 -22.43
N GLY A 104 -10.87 -14.14 -22.54
CA GLY A 104 -11.67 -13.69 -21.40
C GLY A 104 -13.13 -14.12 -21.52
N ILE A 105 -13.87 -14.04 -20.42
CA ILE A 105 -15.31 -14.31 -20.38
C ILE A 105 -16.04 -12.98 -20.16
N LEU A 106 -16.98 -12.64 -21.04
CA LEU A 106 -17.78 -11.43 -20.89
C LEU A 106 -18.78 -11.64 -19.75
N ASN A 107 -18.57 -10.98 -18.60
CA ASN A 107 -19.38 -11.19 -17.41
C ASN A 107 -20.64 -10.32 -17.37
N GLN A 108 -20.56 -9.09 -17.87
CA GLN A 108 -21.68 -8.14 -17.87
C GLN A 108 -21.67 -7.38 -19.19
N LYS A 109 -22.81 -7.35 -19.89
CA LYS A 109 -23.01 -6.52 -21.08
C LYS A 109 -23.66 -5.20 -20.67
N PHE A 110 -23.24 -4.10 -21.27
CA PHE A 110 -23.94 -2.83 -21.12
C PHE A 110 -24.92 -2.64 -22.28
N ASP A 111 -26.22 -2.52 -21.97
CA ASP A 111 -27.29 -2.35 -22.97
C ASP A 111 -27.26 -1.00 -23.69
N LYS A 112 -26.51 -0.02 -23.16
CA LYS A 112 -26.27 1.27 -23.80
C LYS A 112 -24.79 1.58 -23.68
N PRO A 113 -24.03 1.69 -24.79
CA PRO A 113 -22.63 2.09 -24.73
C PRO A 113 -22.56 3.57 -24.35
N ALA A 114 -22.59 3.85 -23.05
CA ALA A 114 -22.33 5.18 -22.53
C ALA A 114 -20.81 5.40 -22.51
N ASN A 115 -20.37 6.38 -23.30
CA ASN A 115 -18.97 6.76 -23.55
C ASN A 115 -18.23 5.80 -24.49
N ASN A 116 -18.05 6.22 -25.75
CA ASN A 116 -17.20 5.62 -26.79
C ASN A 116 -17.00 4.08 -26.72
N GLN A 117 -18.06 3.33 -27.02
CA GLN A 117 -17.98 1.92 -27.46
C GLN A 117 -17.57 0.87 -26.40
N VAL A 118 -17.66 1.17 -25.10
CA VAL A 118 -17.50 0.13 -24.06
C VAL A 118 -18.74 -0.76 -24.02
N ILE A 119 -18.56 -2.05 -24.29
CA ILE A 119 -19.64 -3.04 -24.42
C ILE A 119 -19.90 -3.84 -23.13
N GLY A 120 -18.97 -3.82 -22.17
CA GLY A 120 -19.16 -4.58 -20.93
C GLY A 120 -17.91 -4.77 -20.07
N MET A 121 -18.03 -5.68 -19.09
CA MET A 121 -16.92 -6.14 -18.26
C MET A 121 -16.48 -7.55 -18.63
N LEU A 122 -15.17 -7.72 -18.83
CA LEU A 122 -14.50 -8.98 -19.16
C LEU A 122 -13.75 -9.53 -17.94
N SER A 123 -13.97 -10.80 -17.63
CA SER A 123 -13.20 -11.54 -16.64
C SER A 123 -12.01 -12.23 -17.30
N VAL A 124 -10.80 -11.91 -16.84
CA VAL A 124 -9.54 -12.51 -17.28
C VAL A 124 -8.77 -12.92 -16.02
N GLU A 125 -8.48 -14.22 -15.87
CA GLU A 125 -7.81 -14.77 -14.69
C GLU A 125 -8.42 -14.32 -13.34
N GLY A 126 -9.75 -14.16 -13.29
CA GLY A 126 -10.48 -13.75 -12.08
C GLY A 126 -10.47 -12.23 -11.79
N LYS A 127 -9.94 -11.40 -12.68
CA LYS A 127 -10.00 -9.94 -12.60
C LYS A 127 -10.95 -9.37 -13.65
N LEU A 128 -11.67 -8.31 -13.29
CA LEU A 128 -12.62 -7.62 -14.17
C LEU A 128 -11.98 -6.42 -14.86
N TYR A 129 -12.12 -6.36 -16.17
CA TYR A 129 -11.64 -5.28 -17.02
C TYR A 129 -12.76 -4.73 -17.89
N ARG A 130 -12.67 -3.46 -18.28
CA ARG A 130 -13.61 -2.88 -19.26
C ARG A 130 -13.24 -3.38 -20.64
N ALA A 131 -14.24 -3.76 -21.44
CA ALA A 131 -14.04 -4.25 -22.78
C ALA A 131 -14.81 -3.44 -23.82
N LYS A 132 -14.20 -3.28 -24.99
CA LYS A 132 -14.73 -2.63 -26.18
C LYS A 132 -14.58 -3.59 -27.36
N SER A 133 -15.55 -3.63 -28.25
CA SER A 133 -15.42 -4.44 -29.46
C SER A 133 -14.48 -3.79 -30.46
N ILE A 134 -13.75 -4.60 -31.23
CA ILE A 134 -13.01 -4.14 -32.41
C ILE A 134 -13.92 -3.72 -33.57
N GLN A 135 -15.16 -4.24 -33.64
CA GLN A 135 -16.14 -3.88 -34.67
C GLN A 135 -17.44 -3.42 -34.02
N GLU A 136 -18.03 -2.34 -34.55
CA GLU A 136 -19.25 -1.75 -34.00
C GLU A 136 -20.48 -2.67 -34.11
N ASP A 137 -20.48 -3.62 -35.05
CA ASP A 137 -21.61 -4.51 -35.35
C ASP A 137 -21.48 -5.93 -34.75
N LEU A 138 -20.48 -6.20 -33.91
CA LEU A 138 -20.33 -7.50 -33.27
C LEU A 138 -21.24 -7.62 -32.04
N ASP A 139 -22.30 -8.42 -32.16
CA ASP A 139 -23.10 -8.81 -31.01
C ASP A 139 -22.37 -9.79 -30.11
N PHE A 140 -22.22 -9.41 -28.83
CA PHE A 140 -21.72 -10.27 -27.76
C PHE A 140 -22.83 -10.61 -26.76
N HIS A 141 -22.72 -11.78 -26.14
CA HIS A 141 -23.61 -12.25 -25.07
C HIS A 141 -22.83 -12.42 -23.75
N GLU A 142 -23.53 -12.27 -22.63
CA GLU A 142 -22.96 -12.59 -21.32
C GLU A 142 -22.59 -14.08 -21.25
N GLY A 143 -21.47 -14.38 -20.59
CA GLY A 143 -20.86 -15.71 -20.55
C GLY A 143 -20.07 -16.10 -21.80
N GLN A 144 -20.06 -15.28 -22.86
CA GLN A 144 -19.33 -15.58 -24.09
C GLN A 144 -17.81 -15.46 -23.88
N LYS A 145 -17.07 -16.45 -24.41
CA LYS A 145 -15.61 -16.38 -24.52
C LYS A 145 -15.20 -15.49 -25.68
N VAL A 146 -14.26 -14.58 -25.45
CA VAL A 146 -13.76 -13.62 -26.44
C VAL A 146 -12.24 -13.57 -26.39
N LEU A 147 -11.63 -13.17 -27.50
CA LEU A 147 -10.19 -13.00 -27.62
C LEU A 147 -9.84 -11.53 -27.42
N ILE A 148 -8.83 -11.25 -26.60
CA ILE A 148 -8.30 -9.89 -26.44
C ILE A 148 -7.31 -9.65 -27.58
N VAL A 149 -7.61 -8.69 -28.45
CA VAL A 149 -6.83 -8.42 -29.66
C VAL A 149 -5.91 -7.22 -29.50
N ASP A 150 -6.30 -6.26 -28.68
CA ASP A 150 -5.51 -5.05 -28.42
C ASP A 150 -5.97 -4.36 -27.13
N ILE A 151 -5.29 -3.29 -26.70
CA ILE A 151 -5.59 -2.53 -25.49
C ILE A 151 -5.50 -1.04 -25.77
N GLU A 152 -6.57 -0.33 -25.44
CA GLU A 152 -6.64 1.13 -25.52
C GLU A 152 -6.69 1.71 -24.09
N GLY A 153 -5.53 2.10 -23.56
CA GLY A 153 -5.39 2.60 -22.20
C GLY A 153 -5.69 1.52 -21.14
N ASN A 154 -6.86 1.58 -20.51
CA ASN A 154 -7.35 0.58 -19.54
C ASN A 154 -8.61 -0.14 -20.03
N ILE A 155 -8.85 -0.13 -21.35
CA ILE A 155 -9.96 -0.81 -22.01
C ILE A 155 -9.38 -1.90 -22.91
N LEU A 156 -9.85 -3.13 -22.73
CA LEU A 156 -9.48 -4.27 -23.57
C LEU A 156 -10.28 -4.23 -24.87
N ILE A 157 -9.62 -4.30 -26.00
CA ILE A 157 -10.27 -4.49 -27.29
C ILE A 157 -10.45 -5.99 -27.52
N ILE A 158 -11.68 -6.40 -27.77
CA ILE A 158 -12.06 -7.81 -27.89
C ILE A 158 -12.68 -8.13 -29.25
N ASP A 159 -12.42 -9.35 -29.71
CA ASP A 159 -13.02 -9.95 -30.90
C ASP A 159 -13.65 -11.31 -30.57
N LYS A 160 -14.56 -11.78 -31.42
CA LYS A 160 -15.08 -13.14 -31.33
C LYS A 160 -13.94 -14.13 -31.54
N LEU A 161 -13.96 -15.22 -30.78
CA LEU A 161 -13.15 -16.39 -31.10
C LEU A 161 -13.57 -16.90 -32.49
N LYS A 162 -12.84 -16.51 -33.54
CA LYS A 162 -12.91 -17.24 -34.81
C LYS A 162 -12.57 -18.68 -34.49
N ASN A 163 -13.47 -19.61 -34.79
CA ASN A 163 -13.12 -21.01 -34.85
C ASN A 163 -11.96 -21.10 -35.84
N ILE A 164 -10.74 -21.32 -35.32
CA ILE A 164 -9.61 -21.73 -36.14
C ILE A 164 -9.95 -23.15 -36.59
N ASN A 165 -10.77 -23.24 -37.64
CA ASN A 165 -10.88 -24.47 -38.40
C ASN A 165 -9.49 -24.70 -38.98
N HIS A 166 -8.85 -25.74 -38.49
CA HIS A 166 -7.66 -26.33 -39.06
C HIS A 166 -7.95 -26.75 -40.50
N LYS A 167 -7.77 -25.83 -41.45
CA LYS A 167 -7.65 -26.12 -42.87
C LYS A 167 -6.59 -25.19 -43.45
N GLU A 168 -5.70 -25.81 -44.22
CA GLU A 168 -4.57 -25.27 -44.99
C GLU A 168 -3.20 -25.47 -44.36
N ILE A 169 -2.82 -26.74 -44.28
CA ILE A 169 -1.51 -27.19 -44.78
C ILE A 169 -1.83 -28.34 -45.75
N GLU A 170 -2.01 -28.01 -47.03
CA GLU A 170 -1.71 -28.93 -48.15
C GLU A 170 -0.41 -28.45 -48.80
#